data_AF-A0A0P7ULH6-F1
#
_entry.id   AF-A0A0P7ULH6-F1
#
_cell.length_a   1.000
_cell.length_b   1.000
_cell.length_c   1.000
_cell.angle_alpha   90.00
_cell.angle_beta   90.00
_cell.angle_gamma   90.00
#
_symmetry.space_group_name_H-M   'P 1'
#
loop_
_entity.id
_entity.type
_entity.pdbx_description
1 polymer ?
#
loop_
_entity_poly.entity_id
_entity_poly.type
_entity_poly.pdbx_seq_one_letter_code
_entity_poly.pdbx_strand_id
1 'polypeptide(L)'
;MVELLVAHGADLSAKSVLDETPLDVCSDEEVRAKLLDLKHKHDAIMKSQDRQRGTLQRRASSTGSRGKVVRRTSVNERSNLYRREHHKEAMVWQERGRQSESQDDDEDRQTDAELDRHVVP
;
A
#
# COMPACT_ATOMS: atom_id res chain seq x y z
N MET A 1 -20.02 17.75 13.37
CA MET A 1 -20.85 16.71 14.01
C MET A 1 -21.09 15.53 13.08
N VAL A 2 -21.81 15.68 11.97
CA VAL A 2 -22.09 14.57 11.03
C VAL A 2 -20.81 13.92 10.50
N GLU A 3 -19.82 14.71 10.08
CA GLU A 3 -18.53 14.20 9.62
C GLU A 3 -17.81 13.35 10.67
N LEU A 4 -17.86 13.75 11.94
CA LEU A 4 -17.26 13.01 13.05
C LEU A 4 -17.94 11.66 13.24
N LEU A 5 -19.28 11.64 13.22
CA LEU A 5 -20.06 10.40 13.35
C LEU A 5 -19.73 9.43 12.21
N VAL A 6 -19.66 9.92 10.98
CA VAL A 6 -19.29 9.12 9.80
C VAL A 6 -17.86 8.60 9.92
N ALA A 7 -16.92 9.40 10.42
CA ALA A 7 -15.54 8.97 10.66
C ALA A 7 -15.43 7.85 11.70
N HIS A 8 -16.35 7.82 12.67
CA HIS A 8 -16.47 6.74 13.65
C HIS A 8 -17.31 5.53 13.17
N GLY A 9 -17.74 5.51 11.90
CA GLY A 9 -18.44 4.38 11.30
C GLY A 9 -19.97 4.42 11.46
N ALA A 10 -20.57 5.59 11.69
CA ALA A 10 -22.02 5.72 11.63
C ALA A 10 -22.56 5.40 10.22
N ASP A 11 -23.59 4.56 10.15
CA ASP A 11 -24.24 4.17 8.91
C ASP A 11 -25.29 5.21 8.48
N LEU A 12 -25.07 5.84 7.32
CA LEU A 12 -25.97 6.83 6.74
C LEU A 12 -27.22 6.22 6.08
N SER A 13 -27.22 4.90 5.87
CA SER A 13 -28.33 4.14 5.30
C SER A 13 -29.18 3.42 6.34
N ALA A 14 -28.80 3.53 7.61
CA ALA A 14 -29.58 2.98 8.71
C ALA A 14 -30.99 3.58 8.73
N LYS A 15 -31.97 2.77 9.11
CA LYS A 15 -33.37 3.17 9.19
C LYS A 15 -33.85 3.19 10.63
N SER A 16 -34.72 4.13 10.95
CA SER A 16 -35.43 4.19 12.22
C SER A 16 -36.55 3.13 12.29
N VAL A 17 -37.23 3.06 13.45
CA VAL A 17 -38.44 2.22 13.62
C VAL A 17 -39.56 2.60 12.63
N LEU A 18 -39.53 3.84 12.12
CA LEU A 18 -40.49 4.36 11.14
C LEU A 18 -40.00 4.22 9.68
N ASP A 19 -38.97 3.39 9.44
CA ASP A 19 -38.37 3.21 8.11
C ASP A 19 -37.70 4.47 7.51
N GLU A 20 -37.48 5.50 8.33
CA GLU A 20 -36.88 6.78 7.92
C GLU A 20 -35.35 6.73 8.06
N THR A 21 -34.64 7.28 7.07
CA THR A 21 -33.19 7.45 7.11
C THR A 21 -32.79 8.76 7.80
N PRO A 22 -31.53 8.91 8.26
CA PRO A 22 -31.02 10.17 8.80
C PRO A 22 -31.21 11.36 7.86
N LEU A 23 -31.31 11.11 6.55
CA LEU A 23 -31.56 12.13 5.53
C LEU A 23 -33.02 12.59 5.49
N ASP A 24 -33.95 11.69 5.78
CA ASP A 24 -35.40 11.96 5.75
C ASP A 24 -35.83 12.79 6.96
N VAL A 25 -35.21 12.55 8.12
CA VAL A 25 -35.51 13.27 9.37
C VAL A 25 -34.73 14.58 9.53
N CYS A 26 -33.76 14.86 8.66
CA CYS A 26 -32.92 16.05 8.76
C CYS A 26 -33.65 17.31 8.29
N SER A 27 -33.93 18.24 9.20
CA SER A 27 -34.63 19.49 8.89
C SER A 27 -33.72 20.61 8.37
N ASP A 28 -32.41 20.53 8.62
CA ASP A 28 -31.44 21.56 8.24
C ASP A 28 -30.85 21.25 6.86
N GLU A 29 -31.04 22.18 5.91
CA GLU A 29 -30.61 22.02 4.52
C GLU A 29 -29.08 21.95 4.37
N GLU A 30 -28.31 22.68 5.17
CA GLU A 30 -26.85 22.62 5.11
C GLU A 30 -26.33 21.26 5.56
N VAL A 31 -26.94 20.71 6.61
CA VAL A 31 -26.61 19.38 7.12
C VAL A 31 -27.04 18.31 6.12
N ARG A 32 -28.22 18.47 5.50
CA ARG A 32 -28.74 17.57 4.46
C ARG A 32 -27.82 17.51 3.25
N ALA A 33 -27.29 18.65 2.81
CA ALA A 33 -26.30 18.73 1.73
C ALA A 33 -25.01 17.98 2.08
N LYS A 34 -24.47 18.19 3.30
CA LYS A 34 -23.28 17.48 3.79
C LYS A 34 -23.50 15.97 3.88
N LEU A 35 -24.67 15.55 4.35
CA LEU A 35 -25.04 14.14 4.47
C LEU A 35 -25.08 13.44 3.10
N LEU A 36 -25.64 14.11 2.09
CA LEU A 36 -25.64 13.63 0.71
C LEU A 36 -24.23 13.49 0.14
N ASP A 37 -23.38 14.51 0.32
CA ASP A 37 -22.00 14.47 -0.14
C ASP A 37 -21.21 13.32 0.51
N LEU A 38 -21.34 13.14 1.82
CA LEU A 38 -20.72 12.03 2.55
C LEU A 38 -21.22 10.67 2.07
N LYS A 39 -22.53 10.53 1.79
CA LYS A 39 -23.10 9.31 1.23
C LYS A 39 -22.48 8.97 -0.13
N HIS A 40 -22.40 9.95 -1.05
CA HIS A 40 -21.80 9.73 -2.37
C HIS A 40 -20.34 9.32 -2.29
N LYS A 41 -19.56 9.96 -1.39
CA LYS A 41 -18.16 9.60 -1.15
C LYS A 41 -18.03 8.16 -0.66
N HIS A 42 -18.86 7.77 0.30
CA HIS A 42 -18.86 6.39 0.81
C HIS A 42 -19.21 5.37 -0.28
N ASP A 43 -20.23 5.64 -1.09
CA ASP A 43 -20.62 4.78 -2.21
C ASP A 43 -19.51 4.65 -3.28
N ALA A 44 -18.81 5.75 -3.57
CA ALA A 44 -17.67 5.73 -4.49
C ALA A 44 -16.52 4.85 -3.97
N ILE A 45 -16.22 4.94 -2.67
CA ILE A 45 -15.22 4.09 -2.01
C ILE A 45 -15.64 2.63 -2.08
N MET A 46 -16.89 2.29 -1.73
CA MET A 46 -17.39 0.91 -1.77
C MET A 46 -17.35 0.31 -3.17
N LYS A 47 -17.78 1.06 -4.20
CA LYS A 47 -17.68 0.63 -5.61
C LYS A 47 -16.23 0.40 -6.06
N SER A 48 -15.31 1.25 -5.60
CA SER A 48 -13.89 1.09 -5.94
C SER A 48 -13.29 -0.15 -5.25
N GLN A 49 -13.65 -0.41 -4.00
CA GLN A 49 -13.17 -1.56 -3.24
C GLN A 49 -13.68 -2.88 -3.84
N ASP A 50 -14.95 -2.93 -4.27
CA ASP A 50 -15.52 -4.10 -4.95
C ASP A 50 -14.75 -4.42 -6.24
N ARG A 51 -14.45 -3.39 -7.06
CA ARG A 51 -13.61 -3.56 -8.27
C ARG A 51 -12.21 -4.09 -7.95
N GLN A 52 -11.57 -3.57 -6.90
CA GLN A 52 -10.24 -4.04 -6.49
C GLN A 52 -10.30 -5.48 -5.97
N ARG A 53 -11.28 -5.81 -5.13
CA ARG A 53 -11.51 -7.17 -4.62
C ARG A 53 -11.80 -8.15 -5.74
N GLY A 54 -12.73 -7.85 -6.64
CA GLY A 54 -13.03 -8.70 -7.80
C GLY A 54 -11.83 -8.91 -8.73
N THR A 55 -10.98 -7.89 -8.89
CA THR A 55 -9.76 -7.99 -9.70
C THR A 55 -8.69 -8.87 -9.04
N LEU A 56 -8.48 -8.72 -7.73
CA LEU A 56 -7.55 -9.56 -6.96
C LEU A 56 -8.06 -11.01 -6.83
N GLN A 57 -9.37 -11.19 -6.66
CA GLN A 57 -10.00 -12.50 -6.47
C GLN A 57 -10.04 -13.30 -7.78
N ARG A 58 -10.21 -12.67 -8.95
CA ARG A 58 -9.98 -13.31 -10.26
C ARG A 58 -8.52 -13.77 -10.42
N ARG A 59 -7.56 -13.02 -9.88
CA ARG A 59 -6.14 -13.35 -9.96
C ARG A 59 -5.74 -14.50 -9.01
N ALA A 60 -6.45 -14.67 -7.89
CA ALA A 60 -6.23 -15.76 -6.94
C ALA A 60 -6.92 -17.07 -7.34
N SER A 61 -8.05 -17.00 -8.05
CA SER A 61 -8.83 -18.18 -8.46
C SER A 61 -8.22 -18.95 -9.65
N SER A 62 -7.23 -18.39 -10.36
CA SER A 62 -6.47 -19.13 -11.37
C SER A 62 -5.36 -20.02 -10.79
N THR A 63 -5.14 -20.01 -9.48
CA THR A 63 -4.13 -20.86 -8.80
C THR A 63 -4.73 -22.03 -8.03
N GLY A 64 -6.06 -22.15 -8.01
CA GLY A 64 -6.80 -23.10 -7.20
C GLY A 64 -7.21 -24.37 -7.95
N SER A 65 -6.42 -25.44 -7.78
CA SER A 65 -6.92 -26.82 -7.68
C SER A 65 -7.17 -27.68 -8.94
N ARG A 66 -6.50 -27.47 -10.08
CA ARG A 66 -6.45 -28.49 -11.16
C ARG A 66 -5.05 -28.69 -11.76
N GLY A 67 -4.12 -29.14 -10.91
CA GLY A 67 -2.82 -29.67 -11.35
C GLY A 67 -1.66 -28.72 -11.09
N LYS A 68 -1.16 -28.69 -9.85
CA LYS A 68 0.11 -28.03 -9.51
C LYS A 68 1.26 -28.88 -10.05
N VAL A 69 1.48 -28.81 -11.35
CA VAL A 69 2.62 -29.44 -12.04
C VAL A 69 3.81 -28.49 -11.93
N VAL A 70 4.82 -28.88 -11.16
CA VAL A 70 6.11 -28.18 -11.11
C VAL A 70 6.86 -28.48 -12.41
N ARG A 71 6.78 -27.58 -13.39
CA ARG A 71 7.68 -27.64 -14.56
C ARG A 71 9.06 -27.18 -14.09
N ARG A 72 10.06 -28.06 -14.17
CA ARG A 72 11.45 -27.66 -13.90
C ARG A 72 11.84 -26.62 -14.95
N THR A 73 11.99 -25.36 -14.55
CA THR A 73 12.54 -24.31 -15.39
C THR A 73 13.99 -24.65 -15.74
N SER A 74 14.40 -24.28 -16.96
CA SER A 74 15.75 -24.59 -17.43
C SER A 74 16.79 -23.93 -16.53
N VAL A 75 18.00 -24.50 -16.44
CA VAL A 75 19.10 -23.91 -15.65
C VAL A 75 19.41 -22.48 -16.13
N ASN A 76 19.30 -22.23 -17.44
CA ASN A 76 19.46 -20.91 -18.04
C ASN A 76 18.34 -19.94 -17.62
N GLU A 77 17.10 -20.38 -17.57
CA GLU A 77 15.96 -19.57 -17.11
C GLU A 77 16.09 -19.20 -15.64
N ARG A 78 16.56 -20.15 -14.82
CA ARG A 78 16.86 -19.91 -13.40
C ARG A 78 18.01 -18.90 -13.23
N SER A 79 19.08 -19.05 -14.00
CA SER A 79 20.22 -18.10 -13.98
C SER A 79 19.80 -16.70 -14.40
N ASN A 80 18.95 -16.58 -15.43
CA ASN A 80 18.41 -15.30 -15.88
C ASN A 80 17.46 -14.66 -14.85
N LEU A 81 16.70 -15.45 -14.09
CA LEU A 81 15.85 -14.96 -13.01
C LEU A 81 16.70 -14.27 -11.93
N TYR A 82 17.73 -14.95 -11.43
CA TYR A 82 18.63 -14.37 -10.42
C TYR A 82 19.33 -13.11 -10.95
N ARG A 83 19.85 -13.15 -12.18
CA ARG A 83 20.51 -11.99 -12.80
C ARG A 83 19.60 -10.77 -12.90
N ARG A 84 18.31 -10.97 -13.20
CA ARG A 84 17.31 -9.91 -13.31
C ARG A 84 16.94 -9.31 -11.96
N GLU A 85 16.78 -10.14 -10.93
CA GLU A 85 16.48 -9.67 -9.57
C GLU A 85 17.65 -8.87 -9.00
N HIS A 86 18.89 -9.36 -9.15
CA HIS A 86 20.08 -8.59 -8.75
C HIS A 86 20.20 -7.25 -9.48
N HIS A 87 19.86 -7.19 -10.78
CA HIS A 87 19.87 -5.94 -11.51
C HIS A 87 18.83 -4.94 -10.99
N LYS A 88 17.63 -5.41 -10.61
CA LYS A 88 16.60 -4.55 -10.01
C LYS A 88 17.00 -4.05 -8.62
N GLU A 89 17.51 -4.94 -7.76
CA GLU A 89 17.99 -4.55 -6.45
C GLU A 89 19.12 -3.52 -6.57
N ALA A 90 20.09 -3.75 -7.48
CA ALA A 90 21.16 -2.80 -7.74
C ALA A 90 20.65 -1.42 -8.19
N MET A 91 19.60 -1.36 -9.03
CA MET A 91 18.97 -0.09 -9.39
C MET A 91 18.34 0.60 -8.17
N VAL A 92 17.68 -0.15 -7.27
CA VAL A 92 17.11 0.40 -6.03
C VAL A 92 18.20 0.93 -5.10
N TRP A 93 19.32 0.23 -4.98
CA TRP A 93 20.48 0.70 -4.20
C TRP A 93 21.14 1.92 -4.84
N GLN A 94 21.22 1.99 -6.17
CA GLN A 94 21.74 3.15 -6.88
C GLN A 94 20.81 4.36 -6.76
N GLU A 95 19.50 4.17 -6.85
CA GLU A 95 18.51 5.23 -6.69
C GLU A 95 18.45 5.74 -5.24
N ARG A 96 18.58 4.83 -4.27
CA ARG A 96 18.73 5.18 -2.85
C ARG A 96 20.03 5.92 -2.55
N GLY A 97 21.14 5.50 -3.18
CA GLY A 97 22.43 6.19 -3.10
C GLY A 97 22.41 7.57 -3.76
N ARG A 98 21.62 7.73 -4.83
CA ARG A 98 21.44 9.00 -5.53
C ARG A 98 20.52 9.99 -4.80
N GLN A 99 19.68 9.49 -3.89
CA GLN A 99 18.93 10.34 -2.94
C GLN A 99 19.73 10.69 -1.68
N SER A 100 20.82 9.99 -1.37
CA SER A 100 21.66 10.26 -0.20
C SER A 100 22.88 11.14 -0.48
N GLU A 101 23.07 11.68 -1.70
CA GLU A 101 24.14 12.65 -1.99
C GLU A 101 23.79 14.09 -1.53
N SER A 102 23.18 14.20 -0.34
CA SER A 102 23.17 15.43 0.44
C SER A 102 23.21 15.03 1.91
N GLN A 103 24.36 15.27 2.54
CA GLN A 103 24.69 14.99 3.95
C GLN A 103 24.88 13.50 4.27
N ASP A 104 26.13 13.04 4.22
CA ASP A 104 26.92 12.83 5.44
C ASP A 104 28.41 12.74 5.08
N ASP A 105 29.21 13.50 5.80
CA ASP A 105 30.65 13.68 5.62
C ASP A 105 31.44 12.37 5.82
N ASP A 106 32.56 12.24 5.11
CA ASP A 106 33.57 11.17 5.20
C ASP A 106 34.07 10.95 6.65
N GLU A 107 33.38 10.17 7.49
CA GLU A 107 33.87 9.78 8.83
C GLU A 107 34.71 8.49 8.86
N ASP A 108 34.85 7.78 7.74
CA ASP A 108 35.58 6.50 7.70
C ASP A 108 37.10 6.63 7.42
N ARG A 109 37.64 7.84 7.19
CA ARG A 109 39.11 8.01 7.04
C ARG A 109 39.88 8.02 8.38
N GLN A 110 39.20 8.18 9.51
CA GLN A 110 39.88 8.36 10.81
C GLN A 110 40.22 7.04 11.51
N THR A 111 39.60 5.91 11.15
CA THR A 111 39.83 4.63 11.83
C THR A 111 41.07 3.87 11.35
N ASP A 112 41.56 4.16 10.14
CA ASP A 112 42.76 3.50 9.58
C ASP A 112 44.08 4.13 10.07
N ALA A 113 44.03 5.39 10.54
CA ALA A 113 45.22 6.11 11.02
C ALA A 113 45.64 5.77 12.47
N GLU A 114 44.73 5.22 13.29
CA GLU A 114 45.04 4.85 14.67
C GLU A 114 45.51 3.40 14.83
N LEU A 115 45.24 2.53 13.86
CA LEU A 115 45.67 1.12 13.87
C LEU A 115 47.15 0.94 13.50
N ASP A 116 47.71 1.82 12.67
CA ASP A 116 49.10 1.75 12.22
C ASP A 116 50.11 2.31 13.26
N ARG A 117 49.62 2.94 14.34
CA ARG A 117 50.48 3.44 15.44
C ARG A 117 50.73 2.40 16.55
N HIS A 118 50.12 1.21 16.47
CA HIS A 118 50.21 0.19 17.51
C HIS A 118 50.80 -1.16 17.07
N VAL A 119 51.39 -1.26 15.87
CA VAL A 119 52.10 -2.48 15.46
C VAL A 119 53.43 -2.16 14.78
N VAL A 120 54.48 -1.91 15.56
CA VAL A 120 55.86 -2.39 15.26
C VAL A 120 56.64 -2.45 16.59
N PRO A 121 57.60 -3.39 16.74
CA PRO A 121 58.01 -4.07 17.97
C PRO A 121 58.99 -3.32 18.87
#